data_AF-A0A966PE77-F1
#
_entry.id   AF-A0A966PE77-F1
#
_cell.length_a   1.000
_cell.length_b   1.000
_cell.length_c   1.000
_cell.angle_alpha   90.00
_cell.angle_beta   90.00
_cell.angle_gamma   90.00
#
_symmetry.space_group_name_H-M   'P 1'
#
loop_
_entity.id
_entity.type
_entity.pdbx_description
1 polymer ?
#
loop_
_entity_poly.entity_id
_entity_poly.type
_entity_poly.pdbx_seq_one_letter_code
_entity_poly.pdbx_strand_id
1 'polypeptide(L)'
;MTNADLRRLAKLGVLFERDGEWFHLDALTKAQNTARELLTSHPAGFTLSQFRDALGITRKHAVPLATELDASGITRRRDDVRIAGPRL
;
A
#
# COMPACT_ATOMS: atom_id res chain seq x y z
N MET A 1 -2.16 -15.51 17.84
CA MET A 1 -0.76 -15.12 17.58
C MET A 1 -0.37 -14.03 18.57
N THR A 2 0.80 -14.15 19.16
CA THR A 2 1.40 -13.14 20.04
C THR A 2 2.13 -12.07 19.23
N ASN A 3 2.52 -10.96 19.86
CA ASN A 3 3.35 -9.94 19.22
C ASN A 3 4.72 -10.51 18.78
N ALA A 4 5.27 -11.45 19.55
CA ALA A 4 6.50 -12.16 19.21
C ALA A 4 6.33 -12.99 17.92
N ASP A 5 5.19 -13.65 17.73
CA ASP A 5 4.90 -14.42 16.52
C ASP A 5 4.81 -13.51 15.28
N LEU A 6 4.13 -12.36 15.40
CA LEU A 6 4.02 -11.37 14.31
C LEU A 6 5.40 -10.86 13.87
N ARG A 7 6.26 -10.49 14.83
CA ARG A 7 7.63 -10.04 14.53
C ARG A 7 8.47 -11.14 13.90
N ARG A 8 8.32 -12.38 14.35
CA ARG A 8 8.98 -13.54 13.74
C ARG A 8 8.58 -13.69 12.28
N LEU A 9 7.28 -13.64 11.98
CA LEU A 9 6.78 -13.74 10.60
C LEU A 9 7.25 -12.58 9.71
N ALA A 10 7.38 -11.37 10.25
CA ALA A 10 7.96 -10.27 9.50
C ALA A 10 9.46 -10.43 9.23
N LYS A 11 10.24 -10.96 10.19
CA LYS A 11 11.65 -11.29 9.94
C LYS A 11 11.81 -12.36 8.85
N LEU A 12 10.81 -13.24 8.71
CA LEU A 12 10.74 -14.25 7.65
C LEU A 12 10.20 -13.70 6.32
N GLY A 13 9.83 -12.42 6.25
CA GLY A 13 9.30 -11.80 5.03
C GLY A 13 7.89 -12.24 4.67
N VAL A 14 7.08 -12.70 5.63
CA VAL A 14 5.68 -13.11 5.40
C VAL A 14 4.73 -11.95 5.67
N LEU A 15 5.02 -11.19 6.72
CA LEU A 15 4.24 -10.01 7.12
C LEU A 15 5.10 -8.75 7.06
N PHE A 16 4.45 -7.60 6.97
CA PHE A 16 5.04 -6.33 7.32
C PHE A 16 4.06 -5.55 8.20
N GLU A 17 4.61 -4.62 8.99
CA GLU A 17 3.83 -3.74 9.86
C GLU A 17 3.94 -2.31 9.34
N ARG A 18 2.81 -1.61 9.32
CA ARG A 18 2.76 -0.19 9.03
C ARG A 18 1.62 0.45 9.82
N ASP A 19 1.93 1.54 10.51
CA ASP A 19 0.98 2.35 11.28
C ASP A 19 0.12 1.56 12.30
N GLY A 20 0.71 0.54 12.92
CA GLY A 20 0.07 -0.34 13.91
C GLY A 20 -0.69 -1.53 13.32
N GLU A 21 -0.75 -1.65 11.99
CA GLU A 21 -1.47 -2.71 11.29
C GLU A 21 -0.49 -3.69 10.62
N TRP A 22 -0.81 -4.99 10.69
CA TRP A 22 0.00 -6.05 10.09
C TRP A 22 -0.66 -6.54 8.80
N PHE A 23 0.15 -6.68 7.76
CA PHE A 23 -0.29 -7.08 6.43
C PHE A 23 0.55 -8.25 5.93
N HIS A 24 -0.07 -9.17 5.19
CA HIS A 24 0.66 -10.15 4.39
C HIS A 24 1.33 -9.46 3.21
N LEU A 25 2.48 -9.96 2.75
CA LEU A 25 3.16 -9.40 1.58
C LEU A 25 2.28 -9.42 0.31
N ASP A 26 1.37 -10.40 0.18
CA ASP A 26 0.42 -10.43 -0.93
C ASP A 26 -0.51 -9.22 -0.96
N ALA A 27 -0.83 -8.64 0.20
CA ALA A 27 -1.61 -7.41 0.26
C ALA A 27 -0.82 -6.23 -0.32
N LEU A 28 0.50 -6.19 -0.12
CA LEU A 28 1.38 -5.19 -0.74
C LEU A 28 1.49 -5.40 -2.24
N THR A 29 1.65 -6.64 -2.70
CA THR A 29 1.65 -6.98 -4.13
C THR A 29 0.35 -6.57 -4.80
N LYS A 30 -0.80 -6.87 -4.18
CA LYS A 30 -2.11 -6.44 -4.67
C LYS A 30 -2.23 -4.91 -4.70
N ALA A 31 -1.81 -4.24 -3.64
CA ALA A 31 -1.77 -2.78 -3.56
C ALA A 31 -0.93 -2.15 -4.69
N GLN A 32 0.26 -2.69 -4.98
CA GLN A 32 1.10 -2.22 -6.08
C GLN A 32 0.42 -2.40 -7.44
N ASN A 33 -0.19 -3.57 -7.70
CA ASN A 33 -0.90 -3.82 -8.96
C ASN A 33 -2.08 -2.87 -9.13
N THR A 34 -2.89 -2.68 -8.09
CA THR A 34 -4.00 -1.72 -8.12
C THR A 34 -3.51 -0.28 -8.34
N ALA A 35 -2.40 0.14 -7.72
CA ALA A 35 -1.82 1.45 -7.98
C ALA A 35 -1.39 1.61 -9.45
N ARG A 36 -0.80 0.57 -10.05
CA ARG A 36 -0.39 0.57 -11.47
C ARG A 36 -1.60 0.65 -12.41
N GLU A 37 -2.67 -0.09 -12.12
CA GLU A 37 -3.93 -0.04 -12.87
C GLU A 37 -4.57 1.35 -12.78
N LEU A 38 -4.66 1.91 -11.57
CA LEU A 38 -5.20 3.25 -11.35
C LEU A 38 -4.40 4.32 -12.09
N LEU A 39 -3.07 4.23 -12.11
CA LEU A 39 -2.21 5.17 -12.83
C LEU A 39 -2.27 5.00 -14.35
N THR A 40 -2.57 3.79 -14.83
CA THR A 40 -2.87 3.56 -16.26
C THR A 40 -4.16 4.29 -16.66
N SER A 41 -5.21 4.20 -15.84
CA SER A 41 -6.50 4.86 -16.10
C SER A 41 -6.49 6.36 -15.77
N HIS A 42 -5.65 6.79 -14.82
CA HIS A 42 -5.54 8.17 -14.34
C HIS A 42 -4.07 8.63 -14.34
N PRO A 43 -3.49 8.98 -15.50
CA PRO A 43 -2.07 9.33 -15.60
C PRO A 43 -1.65 10.54 -14.74
N ALA A 44 -2.59 11.42 -14.38
CA ALA A 44 -2.33 12.56 -13.51
C ALA A 44 -2.16 12.19 -12.02
N GLY A 45 -2.54 10.96 -11.64
CA GLY A 45 -2.54 10.43 -10.27
C GLY A 45 -3.92 9.98 -9.80
N PHE A 46 -3.95 9.24 -8.70
CA PHE A 46 -5.18 8.78 -8.04
C PHE A 46 -5.27 9.27 -6.59
N THR A 47 -6.47 9.50 -6.08
CA THR A 47 -6.68 9.88 -4.68
C THR A 47 -6.66 8.65 -3.76
N LEU A 48 -6.47 8.88 -2.46
CA LEU A 48 -6.57 7.80 -1.47
C LEU A 48 -7.97 7.13 -1.49
N SER A 49 -9.04 7.87 -1.78
CA SER A 49 -10.39 7.29 -1.87
C SER A 49 -10.50 6.34 -3.05
N GLN A 50 -10.00 6.70 -4.23
CA GLN A 50 -9.97 5.83 -5.40
C GLN A 50 -9.16 4.55 -5.13
N PHE A 51 -8.01 4.67 -4.47
CA PHE A 51 -7.19 3.53 -4.09
C PHE A 51 -7.90 2.58 -3.14
N ARG A 52 -8.53 3.13 -2.10
CA ARG A 52 -9.33 2.39 -1.13
C ARG A 52 -10.48 1.64 -1.82
N ASP A 53 -11.22 2.36 -2.67
CA ASP A 53 -12.41 1.83 -3.33
C ASP A 53 -12.03 0.72 -4.31
N ALA A 54 -10.94 0.88 -5.05
CA ALA A 54 -10.41 -0.15 -5.96
C ALA A 54 -9.93 -1.41 -5.21
N LEU A 55 -9.37 -1.26 -4.02
CA LEU A 55 -8.97 -2.40 -3.18
C LEU A 55 -10.15 -3.07 -2.47
N GLY A 56 -11.31 -2.41 -2.37
CA GLY A 56 -12.47 -2.89 -1.62
C GLY A 56 -12.23 -2.95 -0.11
N ILE A 57 -11.39 -2.08 0.44
CA ILE A 57 -11.01 -2.06 1.86
C ILE A 57 -11.42 -0.77 2.55
N THR A 58 -11.30 -0.71 3.87
CA THR A 58 -11.57 0.53 4.62
C THR A 58 -10.35 1.45 4.64
N ARG A 59 -10.56 2.72 5.01
CA ARG A 59 -9.48 3.71 5.17
C ARG A 59 -8.39 3.23 6.14
N LYS A 60 -8.78 2.50 7.19
CA LYS A 60 -7.88 1.94 8.20
C LYS A 60 -6.76 1.10 7.57
N HIS A 61 -7.06 0.37 6.50
CA HIS A 61 -6.09 -0.48 5.80
C HIS A 61 -5.49 0.18 4.55
N ALA A 62 -6.25 1.05 3.87
CA ALA A 62 -5.77 1.74 2.68
C ALA A 62 -4.65 2.76 3.00
N VAL A 63 -4.75 3.47 4.13
CA VAL A 63 -3.74 4.47 4.52
C VAL A 63 -2.36 3.83 4.74
N PRO A 64 -2.20 2.77 5.55
CA PRO A 64 -0.90 2.14 5.73
C PRO A 64 -0.34 1.56 4.42
N LEU A 65 -1.17 0.88 3.62
CA LEU A 65 -0.74 0.34 2.33
C LEU A 65 -0.23 1.44 1.39
N ALA A 66 -0.96 2.54 1.26
CA ALA A 66 -0.54 3.65 0.41
C ALA A 66 0.75 4.31 0.91
N THR A 67 0.92 4.40 2.23
CA THR A 67 2.15 4.90 2.88
C THR A 67 3.33 3.97 2.63
N GLU A 68 3.11 2.64 2.64
CA GLU A 68 4.14 1.66 2.28
C GLU A 68 4.57 1.79 0.82
N LEU A 69 3.62 1.97 -0.11
CA LEU A 69 3.93 2.22 -1.51
C LEU A 69 4.73 3.52 -1.72
N ASP A 70 4.38 4.57 -0.97
CA ASP A 70 5.11 5.84 -1.00
C ASP A 70 6.55 5.68 -0.47
N ALA A 71 6.72 5.01 0.68
CA ALA A 71 8.01 4.78 1.31
C ALA A 71 8.93 3.87 0.50
N SER A 72 8.38 2.87 -0.17
CA SER A 72 9.12 1.95 -1.05
C SER A 72 9.47 2.56 -2.41
N GLY A 73 8.91 3.73 -2.74
CA GLY A 73 9.14 4.45 -4.00
C GLY A 73 8.29 3.95 -5.17
N ILE A 74 7.26 3.16 -4.90
CA ILE A 74 6.27 2.71 -5.89
C ILE A 74 5.34 3.85 -6.27
N THR A 75 4.90 4.63 -5.29
CA THR A 75 4.12 5.85 -5.52
C THR A 75 4.80 7.06 -4.90
N ARG A 76 4.34 8.25 -5.24
CA ARG A 76 4.67 9.49 -4.53
C ARG A 76 3.42 10.30 -4.33
N ARG A 77 3.17 10.76 -3.10
CA ARG A 77 2.11 11.73 -2.82
C ARG A 77 2.45 13.10 -3.41
N ARG A 78 1.50 13.68 -4.15
CA ARG A 78 1.51 15.06 -4.65
C ARG A 78 0.13 15.65 -4.35
N ASP A 79 0.09 16.54 -3.36
CA ASP A 79 -1.15 17.11 -2.83
C ASP A 79 -2.14 16.02 -2.38
N ASP A 80 -3.30 15.93 -3.04
CA ASP A 80 -4.37 14.98 -2.74
C ASP A 80 -4.28 13.67 -3.54
N VAL A 81 -3.35 13.58 -4.48
CA VAL A 81 -3.16 12.41 -5.34
C VAL A 81 -1.83 11.70 -5.08
N ARG A 82 -1.74 10.47 -5.56
CA ARG A 82 -0.52 9.70 -5.70
C ARG A 82 -0.20 9.51 -7.16
N ILE A 83 1.04 9.79 -7.52
CA ILE A 83 1.58 9.59 -8.86
C ILE A 83 2.59 8.43 -8.87
N ALA A 84 2.99 8.01 -10.06
CA ALA A 84 4.05 7.01 -10.22
C ALA A 84 5.34 7.45 -9.51
N GLY A 85 5.87 6.55 -8.68
CA GLY A 85 7.18 6.70 -8.07
C GLY A 85 8.29 6.15 -8.98
N PRO A 86 9.57 6.35 -8.61
CA PRO A 86 10.71 5.90 -9.41
C PRO A 86 10.85 4.38 -9.55
N ARG A 87 10.10 3.58 -8.77
CA ARG A 87 10.19 2.10 -8.78
C ARG A 87 8.90 1.39 -9.19
N LEU A 88 7.92 2.13 -9.72
CA LEU A 88 6.63 1.56 -10.15
C LEU A 88 6.78 0.56 -11.30
#